data_AF-A0A959MP77-F1
#
_entry.id   AF-A0A959MP77-F1
#
_cell.length_a   1.000
_cell.length_b   1.000
_cell.length_c   1.000
_cell.angle_alpha   90.00
_cell.angle_beta   90.00
_cell.angle_gamma   90.00
#
_symmetry.space_group_name_H-M   'P 1'
#
loop_
_entity.id
_entity.type
_entity.pdbx_description
1 polymer ?
#
loop_
_entity_poly.entity_id
_entity_poly.type
_entity_poly.pdbx_seq_one_letter_code
_entity_poly.pdbx_strand_id
1 'polypeptide(L)'
;MSKILGLDLGTNSVGWAIRDIQALGNQIIDYGVLTFDKGVASEKGNEFPKVQKRTESRGKRRNYQAEKYRKWELLEFLIDRRMCPLTKVELQKWKGYEKGINREYPKSESFLKWLQFDFDQDGKPDFHLFNKDKHESIYVFREMAISPTYRSVFERNPQILGRVFYQLVQHRGFRGRDEEEAKTMLQGSVKNNTPGR
;
A
#
# COMPACT_ATOMS: atom_id res chain seq x y z
N MET A 1 -53.07 -27.05 18.53
CA MET A 1 -51.90 -27.60 19.25
C MET A 1 -50.75 -26.62 19.10
N SER A 2 -50.19 -26.16 20.22
CA SER A 2 -49.05 -25.24 20.24
C SER A 2 -47.75 -26.02 20.16
N LYS A 3 -46.94 -25.81 19.10
CA LYS A 3 -45.63 -26.46 18.94
C LYS A 3 -44.51 -25.49 19.34
N ILE A 4 -43.49 -26.00 20.02
CA ILE A 4 -42.32 -25.24 20.44
C ILE A 4 -41.10 -25.74 19.67
N LEU A 5 -40.33 -24.81 19.09
CA LEU A 5 -39.03 -25.10 18.48
C LEU A 5 -37.91 -24.78 19.48
N GLY A 6 -37.11 -25.77 19.84
CA GLY A 6 -35.84 -25.59 20.54
C GLY A 6 -34.69 -25.54 19.53
N LEU A 7 -33.76 -24.61 19.70
CA LEU A 7 -32.54 -24.48 18.90
C LEU A 7 -31.32 -24.54 19.82
N ASP A 8 -30.34 -25.36 19.47
CA ASP A 8 -29.01 -25.43 20.08
C ASP A 8 -27.96 -25.04 19.04
N LEU A 9 -27.27 -23.92 19.25
CA LEU A 9 -26.35 -23.33 18.29
C LEU A 9 -24.90 -23.66 18.66
N GLY A 10 -24.34 -24.66 17.99
CA GLY A 10 -22.93 -25.03 18.08
C GLY A 10 -22.05 -24.26 17.09
N THR A 11 -20.73 -24.45 17.18
CA THR A 11 -19.76 -23.77 16.29
C THR A 11 -19.79 -24.27 14.84
N ASN A 12 -20.30 -25.47 14.61
CA ASN A 12 -20.40 -26.16 13.32
C ASN A 12 -21.66 -27.05 13.22
N SER A 13 -22.63 -26.80 14.08
CA SER A 13 -23.88 -27.55 14.13
C SER A 13 -25.02 -26.69 14.65
N VAL A 14 -26.24 -26.98 14.20
CA VAL A 14 -27.49 -26.45 14.76
C VAL A 14 -28.35 -27.66 15.11
N GLY A 15 -28.46 -27.95 16.40
CA GLY A 15 -29.45 -28.90 16.91
C GLY A 15 -30.83 -28.25 16.92
N TRP A 16 -31.85 -28.98 16.50
CA TRP A 16 -33.24 -28.51 16.59
C TRP A 16 -34.15 -29.63 17.07
N ALA A 17 -35.19 -29.25 17.81
CA ALA A 17 -36.23 -30.17 18.25
C ALA A 17 -37.59 -29.46 18.26
N ILE A 18 -38.62 -30.14 17.78
CA ILE A 18 -40.01 -29.68 17.82
C ILE A 18 -40.72 -30.44 18.94
N ARG A 19 -41.35 -29.70 19.85
CA ARG A 19 -42.08 -30.27 20.99
C ARG A 19 -43.55 -29.90 20.96
N ASP A 20 -44.39 -30.86 21.36
CA ASP A 20 -45.79 -30.63 21.75
C ASP A 20 -45.92 -30.76 23.26
N ILE A 21 -46.18 -29.64 23.92
CA ILE A 21 -46.31 -29.59 25.38
C ILE A 21 -47.65 -30.13 25.89
N GLN A 22 -48.64 -30.33 25.00
CA GLN A 22 -49.97 -30.82 25.35
C GLN A 22 -50.05 -32.35 25.28
N ALA A 23 -49.04 -33.03 24.75
CA ALA A 23 -48.98 -34.49 24.68
C ALA A 23 -48.74 -35.11 26.07
N LEU A 24 -49.55 -36.11 26.45
CA LEU A 24 -49.29 -36.97 27.61
C LEU A 24 -48.23 -38.02 27.21
N GLY A 25 -47.00 -37.88 27.72
CA GLY A 25 -45.90 -38.80 27.44
C GLY A 25 -44.73 -38.14 26.73
N ASN A 26 -44.20 -38.77 25.67
CA ASN A 26 -43.11 -38.17 24.89
C ASN A 26 -43.61 -36.92 24.16
N GLN A 27 -43.02 -35.79 24.50
CA GLN A 27 -43.37 -34.49 23.93
C GLN A 27 -42.57 -34.14 22.68
N ILE A 28 -41.58 -34.95 22.28
CA ILE A 28 -40.77 -34.69 21.08
C ILE A 28 -41.53 -35.19 19.85
N ILE A 29 -41.87 -34.26 18.97
CA ILE A 29 -42.47 -34.55 17.66
C ILE A 29 -41.39 -34.94 16.65
N ASP A 30 -40.31 -34.17 16.61
CA ASP A 30 -39.21 -34.36 15.65
C ASP A 30 -37.94 -33.69 16.17
N TYR A 31 -36.79 -34.14 15.69
CA TYR A 31 -35.49 -33.60 16.06
C TYR A 31 -34.44 -33.88 14.98
N GLY A 32 -33.42 -33.03 14.95
CA GLY A 32 -32.30 -33.22 14.03
C GLY A 32 -31.12 -32.35 14.38
N VAL A 33 -30.04 -32.58 13.64
CA VAL A 33 -28.83 -31.76 13.72
C VAL A 33 -28.44 -31.39 12.30
N LEU A 34 -28.36 -30.09 12.03
CA LEU A 34 -27.77 -29.57 10.81
C LEU A 34 -26.28 -29.34 11.06
N THR A 35 -25.39 -30.07 10.37
CA THR A 35 -23.94 -29.85 10.43
C THR A 35 -23.48 -28.99 9.24
N PHE A 36 -22.50 -28.12 9.48
CA PHE A 36 -21.93 -27.25 8.44
C PHE A 36 -20.46 -26.98 8.72
N ASP A 37 -19.71 -26.59 7.68
CA ASP A 37 -18.33 -26.21 7.85
C ASP A 37 -18.21 -24.96 8.73
N LYS A 38 -17.25 -24.95 9.65
CA LYS A 38 -16.93 -23.76 10.45
C LYS A 38 -16.74 -22.53 9.55
N GLY A 39 -17.32 -21.40 9.96
CA GLY A 39 -17.20 -20.12 9.24
C GLY A 39 -15.80 -19.48 9.31
N VAL A 40 -14.90 -20.07 10.11
CA VAL A 40 -13.52 -19.64 10.31
C VAL A 40 -12.55 -20.64 9.66
N ALA A 41 -11.43 -20.13 9.18
CA ALA A 41 -10.27 -20.95 8.85
C ALA A 41 -9.40 -21.08 10.12
N SER A 42 -8.70 -22.20 10.27
CA SER A 42 -7.73 -22.39 11.35
C SER A 42 -6.37 -22.71 10.75
N GLU A 43 -5.35 -22.00 11.21
CA GLU A 43 -3.95 -22.25 10.83
C GLU A 43 -3.13 -22.19 12.12
N LYS A 44 -2.44 -23.30 12.46
CA LYS A 44 -1.64 -23.45 13.69
C LYS A 44 -2.39 -23.11 15.00
N GLY A 45 -3.67 -23.46 15.08
CA GLY A 45 -4.48 -23.24 16.28
C GLY A 45 -5.09 -21.83 16.42
N ASN A 46 -4.79 -20.91 15.48
CA ASN A 46 -5.42 -19.60 15.44
C ASN A 46 -6.57 -19.59 14.42
N GLU A 47 -7.77 -19.24 14.89
CA GLU A 47 -8.94 -19.08 14.04
C GLU A 47 -8.97 -17.68 13.42
N PHE A 48 -9.27 -17.59 12.12
CA PHE A 48 -9.42 -16.34 11.40
C PHE A 48 -10.55 -16.39 10.38
N PRO A 49 -11.14 -15.24 10.01
CA PRO A 49 -12.19 -15.21 9.00
C PRO A 49 -11.68 -15.77 7.66
N LYS A 50 -12.44 -16.68 7.03
CA LYS A 50 -12.11 -17.22 5.69
C LYS A 50 -11.91 -16.10 4.63
N VAL A 51 -12.54 -14.94 4.84
CA VAL A 51 -12.45 -13.76 3.97
C VAL A 51 -11.20 -12.89 4.19
N GLN A 52 -10.40 -13.16 5.21
CA GLN A 52 -9.25 -12.33 5.57
C GLN A 52 -8.21 -12.29 4.46
N LYS A 53 -7.76 -13.46 3.97
CA LYS A 53 -6.75 -13.56 2.89
C LYS A 53 -7.19 -12.78 1.63
N ARG A 54 -8.47 -12.89 1.24
CA ARG A 54 -9.06 -12.12 0.13
C ARG A 54 -8.98 -10.60 0.37
N THR A 55 -9.28 -10.16 1.58
CA THR A 55 -9.28 -8.75 1.98
C THR A 55 -7.86 -8.18 1.96
N GLU A 56 -6.88 -8.91 2.50
CA GLU A 56 -5.46 -8.54 2.48
C GLU A 56 -4.93 -8.43 1.04
N SER A 57 -5.20 -9.42 0.18
CA SER A 57 -4.79 -9.37 -1.22
C SER A 57 -5.41 -8.17 -1.95
N ARG A 58 -6.68 -7.85 -1.69
CA ARG A 58 -7.34 -6.67 -2.25
C ARG A 58 -6.70 -5.37 -1.74
N GLY A 59 -6.37 -5.29 -0.46
CA GLY A 59 -5.67 -4.15 0.13
C GLY A 59 -4.32 -3.90 -0.53
N LYS A 60 -3.49 -4.94 -0.69
CA LYS A 60 -2.20 -4.85 -1.39
C LYS A 60 -2.35 -4.29 -2.81
N ARG A 61 -3.31 -4.80 -3.60
CA ARG A 61 -3.57 -4.30 -4.97
C ARG A 61 -3.96 -2.83 -5.00
N ARG A 62 -4.85 -2.40 -4.09
CA ARG A 62 -5.25 -0.98 -3.98
C ARG A 62 -4.07 -0.09 -3.60
N ASN A 63 -3.20 -0.53 -2.70
CA ASN A 63 -2.01 0.22 -2.32
C ASN A 63 -1.06 0.43 -3.50
N TYR A 64 -0.77 -0.63 -4.27
CA TYR A 64 0.03 -0.52 -5.50
C TYR A 64 -0.62 0.40 -6.54
N GLN A 65 -1.95 0.33 -6.70
CA GLN A 65 -2.67 1.21 -7.61
C GLN A 65 -2.56 2.68 -7.18
N ALA A 66 -2.79 2.97 -5.90
CA ALA A 66 -2.67 4.32 -5.35
C ALA A 66 -1.24 4.86 -5.46
N GLU A 67 -0.22 4.01 -5.29
CA GLU A 67 1.18 4.39 -5.49
C GLU A 67 1.48 4.77 -6.94
N LYS A 68 1.05 3.96 -7.91
CA LYS A 68 1.21 4.26 -9.34
C LYS A 68 0.55 5.60 -9.69
N TYR A 69 -0.67 5.82 -9.23
CA TYR A 69 -1.40 7.05 -9.52
C TYR A 69 -0.69 8.28 -8.95
N ARG A 70 -0.21 8.24 -7.70
CA ARG A 70 0.58 9.36 -7.14
C ARG A 70 1.83 9.66 -7.96
N LYS A 71 2.56 8.63 -8.41
CA LYS A 71 3.75 8.79 -9.25
C LYS A 71 3.39 9.43 -10.59
N TRP A 72 2.33 8.97 -11.25
CA TRP A 72 1.90 9.50 -12.54
C TRP A 72 1.44 10.95 -12.46
N GLU A 73 0.61 11.28 -11.49
CA GLU A 73 0.11 12.65 -11.29
C GLU A 73 1.28 13.62 -10.98
N LEU A 74 2.24 13.21 -10.15
CA LEU A 74 3.42 14.03 -9.91
C LEU A 74 4.28 14.20 -11.17
N LEU A 75 4.55 13.11 -11.90
CA LEU A 75 5.36 13.19 -13.12
C LEU A 75 4.70 14.11 -14.15
N GLU A 76 3.39 13.99 -14.36
CA GLU A 76 2.64 14.88 -15.25
C GLU A 76 2.84 16.36 -14.88
N PHE A 77 2.70 16.70 -13.59
CA PHE A 77 2.94 18.04 -13.07
C PHE A 77 4.38 18.53 -13.27
N LEU A 78 5.38 17.66 -13.06
CA LEU A 78 6.79 17.99 -13.21
C LEU A 78 7.18 18.20 -14.68
N ILE A 79 6.61 17.41 -15.60
CA ILE A 79 6.82 17.54 -17.04
C ILE A 79 6.34 18.93 -17.50
N ASP A 80 5.14 19.35 -17.09
CA ASP A 80 4.58 20.66 -17.43
C ASP A 80 5.44 21.84 -16.95
N ARG A 81 6.25 21.63 -15.90
CA ARG A 81 7.15 22.64 -15.33
C ARG A 81 8.59 22.51 -15.81
N ARG A 82 8.89 21.62 -16.76
CA ARG A 82 10.26 21.33 -17.23
C ARG A 82 11.19 20.85 -16.10
N MET A 83 10.62 20.16 -15.10
CA MET A 83 11.32 19.61 -13.94
C MET A 83 11.56 18.09 -14.05
N CYS A 84 11.14 17.47 -15.16
CA CYS A 84 11.37 16.06 -15.45
C CYS A 84 11.67 15.92 -16.94
N PRO A 85 12.69 15.13 -17.35
CA PRO A 85 13.03 14.94 -18.76
C PRO A 85 12.08 13.98 -19.49
N LEU A 86 11.18 13.30 -18.75
CA LEU A 86 10.19 12.39 -19.32
C LEU A 86 9.22 13.16 -20.24
N THR A 87 8.86 12.59 -21.39
CA THR A 87 7.85 13.21 -22.25
C THR A 87 6.43 12.80 -21.85
N LYS A 88 5.42 13.64 -22.19
CA LYS A 88 4.01 13.26 -22.01
C LYS A 88 3.65 11.98 -22.75
N VAL A 89 4.22 11.76 -23.93
CA VAL A 89 3.97 10.56 -24.75
C VAL A 89 4.46 9.31 -24.02
N GLU A 90 5.68 9.33 -23.48
CA GLU A 90 6.22 8.21 -22.70
C GLU A 90 5.40 7.97 -21.41
N LEU A 91 4.99 9.04 -20.73
CA LEU A 91 4.11 8.92 -19.57
C LEU A 91 2.76 8.27 -19.94
N GLN A 92 2.16 8.64 -21.08
CA GLN A 92 0.91 8.04 -21.54
C GLN A 92 1.06 6.57 -21.92
N LYS A 93 2.18 6.16 -22.53
CA LYS A 93 2.48 4.73 -22.77
C LYS A 93 2.54 3.91 -21.47
N TRP A 94 2.91 4.55 -20.36
CA TRP A 94 2.95 3.91 -19.04
C TRP A 94 1.61 3.97 -18.28
N LYS A 95 0.92 5.12 -18.32
CA LYS A 95 -0.32 5.42 -17.59
C LYS A 95 -1.55 4.83 -18.29
N GLY A 96 -1.60 4.94 -19.62
CA GLY A 96 -2.73 4.63 -20.48
C GLY A 96 -3.13 3.16 -20.46
N TYR A 97 -4.39 2.88 -20.78
CA TYR A 97 -4.86 1.53 -21.04
C TYR A 97 -5.42 1.47 -22.45
N GLU A 98 -4.81 0.64 -23.28
CA GLU A 98 -5.31 0.33 -24.61
C GLU A 98 -5.42 -1.18 -24.74
N LYS A 99 -6.57 -1.67 -25.18
CA LYS A 99 -6.83 -3.10 -25.30
C LYS A 99 -5.87 -3.70 -26.34
N GLY A 100 -5.06 -4.67 -25.92
CA GLY A 100 -4.08 -5.34 -26.79
C GLY A 100 -2.68 -4.71 -26.75
N ILE A 101 -2.49 -3.59 -26.05
CA ILE A 101 -1.18 -2.95 -25.87
C ILE A 101 -0.78 -3.03 -24.40
N ASN A 102 0.42 -3.56 -24.17
CA ASN A 102 0.99 -3.61 -22.82
C ASN A 102 1.48 -2.22 -22.41
N ARG A 103 1.24 -1.86 -21.16
CA ARG A 103 1.83 -0.65 -20.55
C ARG A 103 3.33 -0.81 -20.47
N GLU A 104 4.05 0.21 -20.93
CA GLU A 104 5.50 0.21 -20.96
C GLU A 104 6.05 1.25 -19.98
N TYR A 105 6.98 0.84 -19.12
CA TYR A 105 7.68 1.78 -18.24
C TYR A 105 8.67 2.62 -19.06
N PRO A 106 8.78 3.95 -18.82
CA PRO A 106 9.71 4.77 -19.60
C PRO A 106 11.17 4.39 -19.35
N LYS A 107 11.92 4.18 -20.43
CA LYS A 107 13.33 3.75 -20.40
C LYS A 107 14.23 4.65 -21.25
N SER A 108 13.79 5.87 -21.57
CA SER A 108 14.68 6.85 -22.20
C SER A 108 15.90 7.11 -21.34
N GLU A 109 17.05 7.28 -21.98
CA GLU A 109 18.32 7.48 -21.31
C GLU A 109 18.27 8.68 -20.35
N SER A 110 17.76 9.83 -20.82
CA SER A 110 17.59 11.04 -20.01
C SER A 110 16.75 10.80 -18.75
N PHE A 111 15.67 10.02 -18.84
CA PHE A 111 14.84 9.68 -17.69
C PHE A 111 15.56 8.74 -16.73
N LEU A 112 16.28 7.74 -17.22
CA LEU A 112 17.05 6.82 -16.39
C LEU A 112 18.19 7.54 -15.66
N LYS A 113 18.90 8.44 -16.33
CA LYS A 113 19.95 9.28 -15.74
C LYS A 113 19.40 10.21 -14.67
N TRP A 114 18.27 10.86 -14.95
CA TRP A 114 17.54 11.66 -13.96
C TRP A 114 17.12 10.86 -12.73
N LEU A 115 16.66 9.61 -12.90
CA LEU A 115 16.36 8.72 -11.76
C LEU A 115 17.59 8.43 -10.89
N GLN A 116 18.78 8.40 -11.50
CA GLN A 116 20.06 8.16 -10.84
C GLN A 116 20.68 9.42 -10.21
N PHE A 117 20.03 10.59 -10.32
CA PHE A 117 20.60 11.90 -9.97
C PHE A 117 21.85 12.27 -10.78
N ASP A 118 22.00 11.69 -11.96
CA ASP A 118 23.05 11.95 -12.94
C ASP A 118 22.50 12.96 -13.95
N PHE A 119 22.75 14.26 -13.75
CA PHE A 119 22.17 15.32 -14.58
C PHE A 119 23.12 15.79 -15.69
N ASP A 120 24.42 15.53 -15.54
CA ASP A 120 25.45 15.80 -16.56
C ASP A 120 25.77 14.58 -17.46
N GLN A 121 25.19 13.41 -17.15
CA GLN A 121 25.31 12.15 -17.87
C GLN A 121 26.68 11.48 -17.76
N ASP A 122 27.48 11.81 -16.74
CA ASP A 122 28.82 11.23 -16.51
C ASP A 122 28.82 9.80 -15.94
N GLY A 123 27.64 9.29 -15.57
CA GLY A 123 27.46 7.96 -14.97
C GLY A 123 27.45 7.93 -13.45
N LYS A 124 27.48 9.08 -12.78
CA LYS A 124 27.47 9.20 -11.32
C LYS A 124 26.41 10.20 -10.87
N PRO A 125 25.92 10.10 -9.62
CA PRO A 125 25.10 11.15 -9.06
C PRO A 125 25.89 12.46 -8.89
N ASP A 126 25.28 13.60 -9.22
CA ASP A 126 25.93 14.92 -9.23
C ASP A 126 26.11 15.54 -7.83
N PHE A 127 26.70 14.79 -6.89
CA PHE A 127 27.01 15.29 -5.53
C PHE A 127 27.97 16.48 -5.55
N HIS A 128 28.79 16.59 -6.61
CA HIS A 128 29.74 17.68 -6.82
C HIS A 128 29.06 19.06 -6.85
N LEU A 129 27.77 19.13 -7.25
CA LEU A 129 26.97 20.37 -7.23
C LEU A 129 26.84 20.99 -5.83
N PHE A 130 27.09 20.19 -4.78
CA PHE A 130 27.00 20.61 -3.38
C PHE A 130 28.33 20.51 -2.63
N ASN A 131 29.46 20.41 -3.35
CA ASN A 131 30.79 20.17 -2.77
C ASN A 131 30.82 18.91 -1.87
N LYS A 132 30.08 17.87 -2.29
CA LYS A 132 29.95 16.61 -1.56
C LYS A 132 30.71 15.49 -2.25
N ASP A 133 31.14 14.50 -1.47
CA ASP A 133 31.87 13.34 -1.98
C ASP A 133 30.96 12.40 -2.77
N LYS A 134 31.53 11.60 -3.67
CA LYS A 134 30.80 10.62 -4.48
C LYS A 134 30.15 9.50 -3.66
N HIS A 135 30.58 9.28 -2.42
CA HIS A 135 30.06 8.26 -1.51
C HIS A 135 28.91 8.76 -0.61
N GLU A 136 28.38 9.94 -0.89
CA GLU A 136 27.30 10.54 -0.12
C GLU A 136 25.95 9.90 -0.39
N SER A 137 25.01 10.17 0.52
CA SER A 137 23.65 9.65 0.39
C SER A 137 22.83 10.48 -0.60
N ILE A 138 21.99 9.83 -1.41
CA ILE A 138 21.01 10.52 -2.29
C ILE A 138 20.05 11.45 -1.51
N TYR A 139 19.93 11.29 -0.19
CA TYR A 139 19.15 12.20 0.65
C TYR A 139 19.78 13.59 0.78
N VAL A 140 21.06 13.76 0.48
CA VAL A 140 21.74 15.07 0.42
C VAL A 140 20.99 16.02 -0.52
N PHE A 141 20.48 15.55 -1.66
CA PHE A 141 19.70 16.40 -2.58
C PHE A 141 18.46 17.02 -1.91
N ARG A 142 17.82 16.32 -0.96
CA ARG A 142 16.68 16.85 -0.20
C ARG A 142 17.12 17.89 0.83
N GLU A 143 18.24 17.63 1.51
CA GLU A 143 18.82 18.56 2.48
C GLU A 143 19.27 19.85 1.79
N MET A 144 19.94 19.74 0.65
CA MET A 144 20.45 20.90 -0.08
C MET A 144 19.33 21.72 -0.73
N ALA A 145 18.18 21.11 -1.05
CA ALA A 145 17.02 21.82 -1.61
C ALA A 145 16.44 22.88 -0.66
N ILE A 146 16.65 22.77 0.65
CA ILE A 146 16.24 23.77 1.65
C ILE A 146 17.39 24.70 2.07
N SER A 147 18.61 24.42 1.63
CA SER A 147 19.79 25.21 1.98
C SER A 147 19.83 26.51 1.16
N PRO A 148 19.85 27.70 1.80
CA PRO A 148 19.98 28.97 1.08
C PRO A 148 21.25 29.06 0.23
N THR A 149 22.33 28.40 0.67
CA THR A 149 23.64 28.38 -0.02
C THR A 149 23.55 27.78 -1.42
N TYR A 150 22.74 26.73 -1.60
CA TYR A 150 22.65 25.99 -2.86
C TYR A 150 21.40 26.31 -3.67
N ARG A 151 20.62 27.32 -3.25
CA ARG A 151 19.39 27.73 -3.93
C ARG A 151 19.57 27.96 -5.44
N SER A 152 20.67 28.58 -5.83
CA SER A 152 20.99 28.89 -7.23
C SER A 152 21.17 27.63 -8.10
N VAL A 153 21.61 26.50 -7.51
CA VAL A 153 21.73 25.22 -8.22
C VAL A 153 20.36 24.73 -8.69
N PHE A 154 19.37 24.77 -7.81
CA PHE A 154 17.99 24.35 -8.11
C PHE A 154 17.25 25.32 -9.03
N GLU A 155 17.54 26.62 -8.93
CA GLU A 155 16.96 27.63 -9.82
C GLU A 155 17.49 27.50 -11.25
N ARG A 156 18.78 27.20 -11.42
CA ARG A 156 19.40 27.00 -12.74
C ARG A 156 19.05 25.64 -13.35
N ASN A 157 18.86 24.61 -12.53
CA ASN A 157 18.49 23.28 -12.98
C ASN A 157 17.23 22.76 -12.25
N PRO A 158 16.03 23.12 -12.75
CA PRO A 158 14.76 22.70 -12.17
C PRO A 158 14.55 21.17 -12.14
N GLN A 159 15.28 20.41 -12.95
CA GLN A 159 15.17 18.96 -12.99
C GLN A 159 15.70 18.31 -11.70
N ILE A 160 16.68 18.92 -11.04
CA ILE A 160 17.20 18.46 -9.74
C ILE A 160 16.09 18.52 -8.70
N LEU A 161 15.39 19.66 -8.64
CA LEU A 161 14.27 19.84 -7.71
C LEU A 161 13.11 18.90 -8.04
N GLY A 162 12.83 18.66 -9.31
CA GLY A 162 11.82 17.67 -9.71
C GLY A 162 12.19 16.26 -9.24
N ARG A 163 13.47 15.89 -9.30
CA ARG A 163 13.94 14.57 -8.84
C ARG A 163 13.79 14.40 -7.34
N VAL A 164 14.05 15.48 -6.58
CA VAL A 164 13.80 15.56 -5.13
C VAL A 164 12.32 15.33 -4.83
N PHE A 165 11.41 16.01 -5.51
CA PHE A 165 9.97 15.79 -5.34
C PHE A 165 9.54 14.36 -5.69
N TYR A 166 10.11 13.77 -6.73
CA TYR A 166 9.81 12.38 -7.10
C TYR A 166 10.31 11.38 -6.06
N GLN A 167 11.48 11.62 -5.46
CA GLN A 167 11.98 10.82 -4.32
C GLN A 167 11.03 10.89 -3.13
N LEU A 168 10.47 12.06 -2.82
CA LEU A 168 9.51 12.24 -1.72
C LEU A 168 8.22 11.44 -1.95
N VAL A 169 7.71 11.37 -3.18
CA VAL A 169 6.52 10.55 -3.49
C VAL A 169 6.80 9.05 -3.36
N GLN A 170 8.01 8.61 -3.70
CA GLN A 170 8.46 7.22 -3.50
C GLN A 170 8.58 6.88 -2.00
N HIS A 171 9.08 7.81 -1.19
CA HIS A 171 9.40 7.61 0.22
C HIS A 171 8.61 8.55 1.15
N ARG A 172 7.29 8.62 0.96
CA ARG A 172 6.41 9.60 1.64
C ARG A 172 6.13 9.32 3.13
N GLY A 173 6.74 8.29 3.72
CA GLY A 173 6.52 7.89 5.11
C GLY A 173 5.13 7.31 5.40
N PHE A 174 4.84 7.16 6.69
CA PHE A 174 3.55 6.73 7.23
C PHE A 174 2.83 7.94 7.84
N ARG A 175 1.52 8.03 7.60
CA ARG A 175 0.64 8.97 8.29
C ARG A 175 -0.42 8.15 9.01
N GLY A 176 -0.31 8.10 10.34
CA GLY A 176 -1.33 7.48 11.19
C GLY A 176 -2.67 8.18 11.04
N ARG A 177 -3.75 7.49 11.40
CA ARG A 177 -5.08 8.09 11.50
C ARG A 177 -5.13 9.09 12.65
N ASP A 178 -4.36 8.84 13.71
CA ASP A 178 -4.16 9.68 14.88
C ASP A 178 -2.68 9.67 15.33
N GLU A 179 -2.37 10.53 16.31
CA GLU A 179 -1.01 10.68 16.85
C GLU A 179 -0.52 9.41 17.57
N GLU A 180 -1.41 8.63 18.17
CA GLU A 180 -1.08 7.41 18.91
C GLU A 180 -0.67 6.27 17.98
N GLU A 181 -1.36 6.11 16.84
CA GLU A 181 -0.99 5.17 15.79
C GLU A 181 0.36 5.55 15.15
N ALA A 182 0.61 6.86 14.98
CA ALA A 182 1.90 7.35 14.49
C ALA A 182 3.04 7.05 15.47
N LYS A 183 2.86 7.31 16.77
CA LYS A 183 3.83 7.00 17.83
C LYS A 183 4.12 5.49 17.91
N THR A 184 3.09 4.67 17.86
CA THR A 184 3.23 3.19 17.92
C THR A 184 4.05 2.66 16.75
N MET A 185 3.87 3.23 15.54
CA MET A 185 4.63 2.83 14.35
C MET A 185 6.08 3.33 14.37
N LEU A 186 6.34 4.49 15.02
CA LEU A 186 7.69 5.05 15.21
C LEU A 186 8.49 4.33 16.31
N GLN A 187 7.87 4.02 17.44
CA GLN A 187 8.53 3.38 18.59
C GLN A 187 8.61 1.86 18.44
N GLY A 188 7.77 1.29 17.58
CA GLY A 188 7.64 -0.16 17.43
C GLY A 188 6.71 -0.74 18.47
N SER A 189 6.46 -2.04 18.36
CA SER A 189 5.60 -2.77 19.29
C SER A 189 6.43 -3.70 20.14
N VAL A 190 6.56 -3.38 21.44
CA VAL A 190 7.18 -4.25 22.44
C VAL A 190 6.44 -5.60 22.52
N LYS A 191 5.10 -5.57 22.39
CA LYS A 191 4.25 -6.77 22.42
C LYS A 191 4.50 -7.73 21.26
N ASN A 192 4.83 -7.21 20.08
CA ASN A 192 5.08 -8.01 18.87
C ASN A 192 6.57 -8.09 18.50
N ASN A 193 7.47 -7.65 19.39
CA ASN A 193 8.92 -7.52 19.15
C ASN A 193 9.26 -6.94 17.77
N THR A 194 8.49 -5.94 17.35
CA THR A 194 8.64 -5.32 16.02
C THR A 194 9.34 -3.98 16.22
N PRO A 195 10.57 -3.80 15.69
CA PRO A 195 11.27 -2.53 15.80
C PRO A 195 10.46 -1.44 15.10
N GLY A 196 10.48 -0.25 15.72
CA GLY A 196 9.91 0.96 15.13
C GLY A 196 10.62 1.34 13.84
N ARG A 197 9.98 2.20 13.06
CA ARG A 197 10.58 2.79 11.85
C ARG A 197 11.39 4.03 12.13
#